data_AF-A0A3L7DWT7-F1
#
_entry.id   AF-A0A3L7DWT7-F1
#
_cell.length_a   1.000
_cell.length_b   1.000
_cell.length_c   1.000
_cell.angle_alpha   90.00
_cell.angle_beta   90.00
_cell.angle_gamma   90.00
#
_symmetry.space_group_name_H-M   'P 1'
#
loop_
_entity.id
_entity.type
_entity.pdbx_description
1 polymer ?
#
loop_
_entity_poly.entity_id
_entity_poly.type
_entity_poly.pdbx_seq_one_letter_code
_entity_poly.pdbx_strand_id
1 'polypeptide(L)'
;MAHPSLQAMVNDAVKALQGGQHEVARQRFTGLLSGEDPALAPARANLQLWMGLAYACGNCKDEQGALAAVEQALALEPRNPQALLFKADHLWHWQQQEQAARFYQTLLQVCESMDTPPPGLADQLDRARQRSEQVADQRLHYLRQQLAELDIDGDKVSPRFGQALAISTGEKLFYPQQPSKFFFPELPHVQFFEPGDFPWALSLQAATGPIQHELQQALARDITFAPYLEENKDLPRASSADLWGSDDWGALYLWQDGELNRELAEQFPETTRILAELPLAVIPGASPNVLFSRLKPGTDIPPHHGFFNTRLICHLPLVVPENCGELRVGNESRQWREGELLIFDDSIEHEAWNHSDRDRIVLIFEVWRPELSAAERAAISALLGMIRGYARGQS
;
A
#
# COMPACT_ATOMS: atom_id res chain seq x y z
N MET A 1 47.31 10.46 -42.53
CA MET A 1 46.91 11.13 -41.27
C MET A 1 46.42 10.04 -40.34
N ALA A 2 46.87 9.99 -39.10
CA ALA A 2 46.40 8.99 -38.15
C ALA A 2 44.92 9.25 -37.83
N HIS A 3 44.07 8.24 -37.92
CA HIS A 3 42.68 8.36 -37.49
C HIS A 3 42.66 8.67 -35.98
N PRO A 4 41.88 9.66 -35.53
CA PRO A 4 41.74 9.95 -34.10
C PRO A 4 41.19 8.70 -33.37
N SER A 5 41.67 8.45 -32.15
CA SER A 5 41.17 7.33 -31.35
C SER A 5 39.70 7.54 -30.98
N LEU A 6 38.96 6.45 -30.79
CA LEU A 6 37.55 6.50 -30.37
C LEU A 6 37.35 7.39 -29.13
N GLN A 7 38.24 7.28 -28.13
CA GLN A 7 38.18 8.11 -26.92
C GLN A 7 38.33 9.61 -27.23
N ALA A 8 39.21 9.97 -28.17
CA ALA A 8 39.39 11.37 -28.56
C ALA A 8 38.14 11.92 -29.25
N MET A 9 37.51 11.12 -30.11
CA MET A 9 36.25 11.48 -30.78
C MET A 9 35.10 11.66 -29.78
N VAL A 10 34.97 10.74 -28.82
CA VAL A 10 33.95 10.83 -27.74
C VAL A 10 34.15 12.10 -26.90
N ASN A 11 35.38 12.35 -26.44
CA ASN A 11 35.68 13.53 -25.64
C ASN A 11 35.37 14.84 -26.39
N ASP A 12 35.62 14.86 -27.70
CA ASP A 12 35.33 16.01 -28.55
C ASP A 12 33.82 16.24 -28.75
N ALA A 13 33.03 15.17 -28.89
CA ALA A 13 31.57 15.24 -28.95
C ALA A 13 30.98 15.78 -27.63
N VAL A 14 31.43 15.23 -26.49
CA VAL A 14 30.97 15.64 -25.15
C VAL A 14 31.32 17.09 -24.86
N LYS A 15 32.54 17.54 -25.20
CA LYS A 15 32.95 18.95 -25.03
C LYS A 15 32.09 19.90 -25.85
N ALA A 16 31.75 19.54 -27.10
CA ALA A 16 30.85 20.37 -27.91
C ALA A 16 29.47 20.52 -27.27
N LEU A 17 28.93 19.42 -26.73
CA LEU A 17 27.63 19.44 -26.05
C LEU A 17 27.65 20.31 -24.79
N GLN A 18 28.68 20.13 -23.93
CA GLN A 18 28.86 20.94 -22.72
C GLN A 18 29.12 22.42 -23.02
N GLY A 19 29.75 22.72 -24.15
CA GLY A 19 30.00 24.09 -24.62
C GLY A 19 28.83 24.75 -25.34
N GLY A 20 27.65 24.12 -25.40
CA GLY A 20 26.46 24.66 -26.07
C GLY A 20 26.52 24.66 -27.61
N GLN A 21 27.51 23.98 -28.20
CA GLN A 21 27.66 23.87 -29.65
C GLN A 21 26.82 22.71 -30.19
N HIS A 22 25.50 22.80 -30.04
CA HIS A 22 24.57 21.69 -30.24
C HIS A 22 24.63 21.07 -31.65
N GLU A 23 24.78 21.90 -32.69
CA GLU A 23 24.88 21.42 -34.07
C GLU A 23 26.19 20.63 -34.32
N VAL A 24 27.29 21.12 -33.75
CA VAL A 24 28.60 20.45 -33.80
C VAL A 24 28.56 19.16 -33.00
N ALA A 25 27.96 19.18 -31.81
CA ALA A 25 27.77 18.00 -30.98
C ALA A 25 26.94 16.94 -31.71
N ARG A 26 25.82 17.33 -32.34
CA ARG A 26 24.95 16.45 -33.12
C ARG A 26 25.76 15.74 -34.22
N GLN A 27 26.47 16.48 -35.05
CA GLN A 27 27.28 15.91 -36.13
C GLN A 27 28.33 14.91 -35.61
N ARG A 28 29.01 15.24 -34.50
CA ARG A 28 30.04 14.38 -33.89
C ARG A 28 29.45 13.10 -33.30
N PHE A 29 28.34 13.20 -32.57
CA PHE A 29 27.64 12.03 -32.04
C PHE A 29 27.06 11.17 -33.16
N THR A 30 26.44 11.76 -34.19
CA THR A 30 25.96 11.02 -35.36
C THR A 30 27.09 10.26 -36.03
N GLY A 31 28.28 10.87 -36.21
CA GLY A 31 29.45 10.21 -36.78
C GLY A 31 29.99 9.04 -35.94
N LEU A 32 29.82 9.07 -34.61
CA LEU A 32 30.18 7.98 -33.71
C LEU A 32 29.19 6.81 -33.74
N LEU A 33 27.91 7.12 -33.98
CA LEU A 33 26.80 6.20 -33.75
C LEU A 33 26.17 5.67 -35.05
N SER A 34 26.46 6.29 -36.18
CA SER A 34 25.96 5.89 -37.50
C SER A 34 26.92 4.91 -38.20
N GLY A 35 26.36 4.04 -39.03
CA GLY A 35 27.12 3.10 -39.86
C GLY A 35 27.56 1.81 -39.16
N GLU A 36 28.27 0.97 -39.90
CA GLU A 36 28.61 -0.42 -39.51
C GLU A 36 30.10 -0.63 -39.19
N ASP A 37 30.89 0.45 -39.07
CA ASP A 37 32.32 0.34 -38.77
C ASP A 37 32.54 -0.44 -37.46
N PRO A 38 33.21 -1.60 -37.48
CA PRO A 38 33.47 -2.41 -36.29
C PRO A 38 34.27 -1.66 -35.22
N ALA A 39 35.13 -0.72 -35.60
CA ALA A 39 35.93 0.08 -34.66
C ALA A 39 35.07 0.98 -33.76
N LEU A 40 33.86 1.33 -34.22
CA LEU A 40 32.90 2.16 -33.49
C LEU A 40 31.82 1.33 -32.77
N ALA A 41 31.86 0.00 -32.83
CA ALA A 41 30.90 -0.85 -32.14
C ALA A 41 30.80 -0.57 -30.62
N PRO A 42 31.90 -0.30 -29.88
CA PRO A 42 31.81 0.09 -28.47
C PRO A 42 31.05 1.40 -28.25
N ALA A 43 31.06 2.32 -29.21
CA ALA A 43 30.31 3.57 -29.12
C ALA A 43 28.80 3.31 -29.23
N ARG A 44 28.38 2.46 -30.16
CA ARG A 44 26.98 2.08 -30.37
C ARG A 44 26.40 1.26 -29.22
N ALA A 45 27.24 0.57 -28.46
CA ALA A 45 26.85 -0.13 -27.24
C ALA A 45 26.85 0.76 -25.98
N ASN A 46 27.15 2.05 -26.10
CA ASN A 46 27.23 2.98 -24.98
C ASN A 46 26.01 3.89 -24.92
N LEU A 47 25.13 3.67 -23.93
CA LEU A 47 23.93 4.47 -23.71
C LEU A 47 24.21 5.97 -23.58
N GLN A 48 25.29 6.37 -22.92
CA GLN A 48 25.58 7.78 -22.66
C GLN A 48 25.86 8.56 -23.95
N LEU A 49 26.39 7.90 -24.98
CA LEU A 49 26.60 8.51 -26.29
C LEU A 49 25.28 8.71 -27.04
N TRP A 50 24.37 7.73 -26.96
CA TRP A 50 23.01 7.87 -27.49
C TRP A 50 22.23 8.97 -26.77
N MET A 51 22.34 9.06 -25.45
CA MET A 51 21.77 10.17 -24.68
C MET A 51 22.37 11.52 -25.10
N GLY A 52 23.69 11.59 -25.28
CA GLY A 52 24.38 12.78 -25.79
C GLY A 52 23.84 13.23 -27.16
N LEU A 53 23.62 12.29 -28.08
CA LEU A 53 22.98 12.55 -29.37
C LEU A 53 21.56 13.06 -29.20
N ALA A 54 20.76 12.43 -28.33
CA ALA A 54 19.37 12.81 -28.08
C ALA A 54 19.28 14.27 -27.58
N TYR A 55 20.12 14.66 -26.61
CA TYR A 55 20.19 16.05 -26.15
C TYR A 55 20.65 17.01 -27.24
N ALA A 56 21.66 16.64 -28.04
CA ALA A 56 22.14 17.49 -29.12
C ALA A 56 21.05 17.74 -30.19
N CYS A 57 20.38 16.68 -30.64
CA CYS A 57 19.24 16.76 -31.55
C CYS A 57 18.09 17.58 -30.97
N GLY A 58 17.72 17.36 -29.70
CA GLY A 58 16.66 18.11 -29.02
C GLY A 58 16.93 19.62 -28.99
N ASN A 59 18.17 20.02 -28.67
CA ASN A 59 18.56 21.43 -28.70
C ASN A 59 18.62 22.02 -30.12
N CYS A 60 18.87 21.20 -31.14
CA CYS A 60 18.76 21.58 -32.55
C CYS A 60 17.32 21.59 -33.08
N LYS A 61 16.30 21.28 -32.24
CA LYS A 61 14.90 21.09 -32.66
C LYS A 61 14.74 19.97 -33.71
N ASP A 62 15.65 19.00 -33.71
CA ASP A 62 15.59 17.80 -34.54
C ASP A 62 14.87 16.70 -33.78
N GLU A 63 13.54 16.71 -33.89
CA GLU A 63 12.66 15.83 -33.11
C GLU A 63 12.87 14.36 -33.43
N GLN A 64 12.90 14.04 -34.73
CA GLN A 64 13.06 12.67 -35.20
C GLN A 64 14.43 12.12 -34.80
N GLY A 65 15.48 12.94 -34.92
CA GLY A 65 16.82 12.56 -34.46
C GLY A 65 16.87 12.35 -32.94
N ALA A 66 16.23 13.23 -32.15
CA ALA A 66 16.20 13.10 -30.70
C ALA A 66 15.45 11.84 -30.24
N LEU A 67 14.29 11.57 -30.86
CA LEU A 67 13.48 10.39 -30.56
C LEU A 67 14.20 9.09 -30.95
N ALA A 68 14.77 9.02 -32.16
CA ALA A 68 15.50 7.85 -32.61
C ALA A 68 16.71 7.56 -31.70
N ALA A 69 17.43 8.61 -31.27
CA ALA A 69 18.58 8.45 -30.39
C ALA A 69 18.18 7.95 -28.99
N VAL A 70 17.13 8.51 -28.36
CA VAL A 70 16.67 8.02 -27.05
C VAL A 70 16.08 6.60 -27.13
N GLU A 71 15.51 6.22 -28.27
CA GLU A 71 15.04 4.84 -28.49
C GLU A 71 16.18 3.83 -28.55
N GLN A 72 17.31 4.19 -29.16
CA GLN A 72 18.52 3.35 -29.09
C GLN A 72 19.07 3.26 -27.67
N ALA A 73 19.05 4.37 -26.90
CA ALA A 73 19.42 4.33 -25.48
C ALA A 73 18.52 3.38 -24.68
N LEU A 74 17.20 3.47 -24.84
CA LEU A 74 16.25 2.58 -24.18
C LEU A 74 16.31 1.13 -24.66
N ALA A 75 16.75 0.88 -25.90
CA ALA A 75 17.00 -0.48 -26.37
C ALA A 75 18.19 -1.14 -25.67
N LEU A 76 19.22 -0.35 -25.29
CA LEU A 76 20.36 -0.82 -24.51
C LEU A 76 19.99 -1.02 -23.03
N GLU A 77 19.33 -0.02 -22.44
CA GLU A 77 18.90 -0.07 -21.03
C GLU A 77 17.44 0.40 -20.89
N PRO A 78 16.45 -0.52 -20.98
CA PRO A 78 15.02 -0.17 -20.97
C PRO A 78 14.53 0.54 -19.72
N ARG A 79 15.25 0.38 -18.59
CA ARG A 79 14.90 0.95 -17.28
C ARG A 79 15.78 2.14 -16.90
N ASN A 80 16.54 2.73 -17.83
CA ASN A 80 17.40 3.86 -17.51
C ASN A 80 16.56 5.13 -17.19
N PRO A 81 16.63 5.70 -15.96
CA PRO A 81 15.77 6.81 -15.55
C PRO A 81 15.89 8.05 -16.44
N GLN A 82 17.11 8.38 -16.87
CA GLN A 82 17.36 9.59 -17.67
C GLN A 82 16.79 9.45 -19.09
N ALA A 83 16.92 8.26 -19.69
CA ALA A 83 16.35 7.97 -21.01
C ALA A 83 14.81 7.92 -20.97
N LEU A 84 14.22 7.32 -19.93
CA LEU A 84 12.77 7.30 -19.70
C LEU A 84 12.22 8.73 -19.54
N LEU A 85 12.86 9.57 -18.72
CA LEU A 85 12.47 10.96 -18.55
C LEU A 85 12.55 11.73 -19.87
N PHE A 86 13.67 11.62 -20.60
CA PHE A 86 13.83 12.32 -21.87
C PHE A 86 12.73 11.94 -22.88
N LYS A 87 12.44 10.64 -23.02
CA LYS A 87 11.37 10.18 -23.91
C LYS A 87 9.99 10.68 -23.45
N ALA A 88 9.73 10.69 -22.15
CA ALA A 88 8.48 11.21 -21.59
C ALA A 88 8.30 12.72 -21.85
N ASP A 89 9.34 13.53 -21.59
CA ASP A 89 9.33 14.97 -21.82
C ASP A 89 9.17 15.30 -23.32
N HIS A 90 9.85 14.53 -24.20
CA HIS A 90 9.70 14.66 -25.64
C HIS A 90 8.25 14.37 -26.07
N LEU A 91 7.68 13.22 -25.70
CA LEU A 91 6.29 12.86 -26.02
C LEU A 91 5.29 13.90 -25.49
N TRP A 92 5.55 14.43 -24.29
CA TRP A 92 4.71 15.46 -23.69
C TRP A 92 4.70 16.75 -24.51
N HIS A 93 5.88 17.23 -24.93
CA HIS A 93 6.00 18.43 -25.76
C HIS A 93 5.22 18.31 -27.08
N TRP A 94 5.18 17.09 -27.63
CA TRP A 94 4.49 16.75 -28.88
C TRP A 94 3.03 16.33 -28.69
N GLN A 95 2.42 16.66 -27.56
CA GLN A 95 1.01 16.37 -27.23
C GLN A 95 0.63 14.87 -27.26
N GLN A 96 1.62 13.97 -27.18
CA GLN A 96 1.40 12.53 -27.04
C GLN A 96 1.28 12.15 -25.55
N GLN A 97 0.36 12.80 -24.86
CA GLN A 97 0.28 12.81 -23.39
C GLN A 97 0.04 11.42 -22.78
N GLU A 98 -0.82 10.59 -23.38
CA GLU A 98 -1.06 9.21 -22.92
C GLU A 98 0.19 8.34 -22.97
N GLN A 99 0.99 8.45 -24.05
CA GLN A 99 2.25 7.72 -24.15
C GLN A 99 3.28 8.29 -23.17
N ALA A 100 3.37 9.62 -23.05
CA ALA A 100 4.25 10.28 -22.10
C ALA A 100 3.97 9.82 -20.66
N ALA A 101 2.70 9.75 -20.25
CA ALA A 101 2.28 9.30 -18.93
C ALA A 101 2.76 7.89 -18.59
N ARG A 102 2.77 6.96 -19.55
CA ARG A 102 3.30 5.59 -19.36
C ARG A 102 4.81 5.60 -19.08
N PHE A 103 5.56 6.44 -19.78
CA PHE A 103 7.00 6.60 -19.55
C PHE A 103 7.30 7.27 -18.20
N TYR A 104 6.53 8.29 -17.81
CA TYR A 104 6.61 8.87 -16.46
C TYR A 104 6.29 7.86 -15.36
N GLN A 105 5.23 7.04 -15.52
CA GLN A 105 4.90 5.98 -14.56
C GLN A 105 6.03 4.95 -14.44
N THR A 106 6.62 4.55 -15.56
CA THR A 106 7.75 3.61 -15.57
C THR A 106 8.97 4.22 -14.87
N LEU A 107 9.24 5.51 -15.12
CA LEU A 107 10.30 6.26 -14.45
C LEU A 107 10.10 6.28 -12.93
N LEU A 108 8.89 6.61 -12.46
CA LEU A 108 8.56 6.68 -11.04
C LEU A 108 8.76 5.30 -10.38
N GLN A 109 8.24 4.22 -10.98
CA GLN A 109 8.42 2.85 -10.48
C GLN A 109 9.89 2.43 -10.41
N VAL A 110 10.70 2.81 -11.41
CA VAL A 110 12.15 2.53 -11.38
C VAL A 110 12.79 3.28 -10.22
N CYS A 111 12.51 4.58 -10.06
CA CYS A 111 13.11 5.39 -9.00
C CYS A 111 12.66 4.97 -7.59
N GLU A 112 11.42 4.51 -7.41
CA GLU A 112 10.92 3.96 -6.14
C GLU A 112 11.68 2.69 -5.71
N SER A 113 12.20 1.92 -6.68
CA SER A 113 13.03 0.73 -6.40
C SER A 113 14.51 1.03 -6.13
N MET A 114 14.93 2.30 -6.15
CA MET A 114 16.32 2.72 -5.93
C MET A 114 16.51 3.29 -4.52
N ASP A 115 17.61 2.95 -3.84
CA ASP A 115 17.94 3.49 -2.51
C ASP A 115 18.10 5.02 -2.53
N THR A 116 18.66 5.56 -3.61
CA THR A 116 18.77 7.00 -3.84
C THR A 116 18.52 7.33 -5.31
N PRO A 117 17.62 8.27 -5.64
CA PRO A 117 17.41 8.69 -7.01
C PRO A 117 18.65 9.45 -7.54
N PRO A 118 18.93 9.41 -8.85
CA PRO A 118 20.04 10.15 -9.45
C PRO A 118 20.01 11.64 -9.10
N PRO A 119 21.17 12.28 -8.79
CA PRO A 119 21.24 13.71 -8.49
C PRO A 119 20.67 14.56 -9.62
N GLY A 120 19.83 15.55 -9.28
CA GLY A 120 19.17 16.44 -10.25
C GLY A 120 17.85 15.91 -10.83
N LEU A 121 17.41 14.72 -10.43
CA LEU A 121 16.14 14.13 -10.90
C LEU A 121 14.95 14.45 -9.99
N ALA A 122 15.16 14.83 -8.72
CA ALA A 122 14.09 15.02 -7.72
C ALA A 122 12.95 15.93 -8.21
N ASP A 123 13.27 17.17 -8.62
CA ASP A 123 12.27 18.12 -9.16
C ASP A 123 11.58 17.59 -10.44
N GLN A 124 12.26 16.73 -11.19
CA GLN A 124 11.71 16.13 -12.42
C GLN A 124 10.72 14.99 -12.09
N LEU A 125 10.93 14.26 -10.98
CA LEU A 125 10.03 13.21 -10.53
C LEU A 125 8.70 13.78 -10.03
N ASP A 126 8.73 14.88 -9.30
CA ASP A 126 7.49 15.56 -8.88
C ASP A 126 6.69 16.04 -10.10
N ARG A 127 7.37 16.63 -11.09
CA ARG A 127 6.73 17.00 -12.36
C ARG A 127 6.19 15.80 -13.12
N ALA A 128 6.93 14.70 -13.15
CA ALA A 128 6.49 13.45 -13.78
C ALA A 128 5.21 12.94 -13.12
N ARG A 129 5.15 12.96 -11.78
CA ARG A 129 3.98 12.58 -10.98
C ARG A 129 2.77 13.44 -11.31
N GLN A 130 2.92 14.76 -11.26
CA GLN A 130 1.85 15.71 -11.59
C GLN A 130 1.33 15.54 -13.03
N ARG A 131 2.22 15.31 -14.00
CA ARG A 131 1.81 15.08 -15.40
C ARG A 131 1.10 13.75 -15.59
N SER A 132 1.56 12.70 -14.92
CA SER A 132 0.87 11.40 -14.92
C SER A 132 -0.52 11.49 -14.30
N GLU A 133 -0.67 12.20 -13.18
CA GLU A 133 -1.96 12.49 -12.54
C GLU A 133 -2.87 13.29 -13.46
N GLN A 134 -2.37 14.36 -14.09
CA GLN A 134 -3.15 15.16 -15.04
C GLN A 134 -3.73 14.32 -16.18
N VAL A 135 -2.94 13.40 -16.75
CA VAL A 135 -3.42 12.53 -17.84
C VAL A 135 -4.42 11.49 -17.33
N ALA A 136 -4.21 10.95 -16.12
CA ALA A 136 -5.16 10.06 -15.47
C ALA A 136 -6.52 10.75 -15.25
N ASP A 137 -6.52 12.00 -14.77
CA ASP A 137 -7.73 12.81 -14.56
C ASP A 137 -8.47 13.09 -15.86
N GLN A 138 -7.74 13.48 -16.91
CA GLN A 138 -8.31 13.72 -18.24
C GLN A 138 -8.95 12.45 -18.81
N ARG A 139 -8.27 11.30 -18.70
CA ARG A 139 -8.77 10.00 -19.13
C ARG A 139 -10.01 9.60 -18.35
N LEU A 140 -10.01 9.77 -17.03
CA LEU A 140 -11.16 9.49 -16.17
C LEU A 140 -12.36 10.37 -16.52
N HIS A 141 -12.14 11.66 -16.75
CA HIS A 141 -13.19 12.58 -17.18
C HIS A 141 -13.80 12.13 -18.52
N TYR A 142 -12.97 11.80 -19.50
CA TYR A 142 -13.41 11.26 -20.78
C TYR A 142 -14.23 9.97 -20.61
N LEU A 143 -13.73 9.00 -19.83
CA LEU A 143 -14.43 7.73 -19.59
C LEU A 143 -15.78 7.95 -18.89
N ARG A 144 -15.84 8.82 -17.87
CA ARG A 144 -17.10 9.17 -17.19
C ARG A 144 -18.10 9.81 -18.15
N GLN A 145 -17.65 10.71 -19.03
CA GLN A 145 -18.51 11.31 -20.05
C GLN A 145 -19.05 10.25 -21.03
N GLN A 146 -18.19 9.38 -21.54
CA GLN A 146 -18.59 8.31 -22.47
C GLN A 146 -19.56 7.31 -21.82
N LEU A 147 -19.35 6.97 -20.55
CA LEU A 147 -20.28 6.13 -19.80
C LEU A 147 -21.62 6.83 -19.59
N ALA A 148 -21.63 8.13 -19.27
CA ALA A 148 -22.86 8.91 -19.13
C ALA A 148 -23.65 9.04 -20.45
N GLU A 149 -22.97 9.16 -21.60
CA GLU A 149 -23.61 9.13 -22.92
C GLU A 149 -24.31 7.80 -23.22
N LEU A 150 -23.89 6.72 -22.56
CA LEU A 150 -24.50 5.39 -22.62
C LEU A 150 -25.52 5.13 -21.50
N ASP A 151 -25.85 6.14 -20.67
CA ASP A 151 -26.66 6.01 -19.46
C ASP A 151 -26.09 4.99 -18.44
N ILE A 152 -24.77 4.80 -18.46
CA ILE A 152 -24.04 3.95 -17.52
C ILE A 152 -23.46 4.85 -16.43
N ASP A 153 -24.19 4.97 -15.32
CA ASP A 153 -23.69 5.62 -14.11
C ASP A 153 -23.04 4.56 -13.22
N GLY A 154 -21.72 4.64 -13.06
CA GLY A 154 -20.94 3.59 -12.40
C GLY A 154 -21.41 3.28 -10.97
N ASP A 155 -21.79 4.31 -10.21
CA ASP A 155 -22.29 4.16 -8.84
C ASP A 155 -23.71 3.57 -8.81
N LYS A 156 -24.50 3.78 -9.87
CA LYS A 156 -25.82 3.13 -10.03
C LYS A 156 -25.72 1.70 -10.53
N VAL A 157 -24.64 1.33 -11.24
CA VAL A 157 -24.39 -0.06 -11.65
C VAL A 157 -24.08 -0.88 -10.40
N SER A 158 -23.01 -0.54 -9.68
CA SER A 158 -22.70 -1.07 -8.35
C SER A 158 -21.47 -0.38 -7.77
N PRO A 159 -21.30 -0.36 -6.43
CA PRO A 159 -20.07 0.12 -5.80
C PRO A 159 -18.79 -0.53 -6.35
N ARG A 160 -18.85 -1.82 -6.71
CA ARG A 160 -17.71 -2.57 -7.27
C ARG A 160 -17.29 -2.06 -8.65
N PHE A 161 -18.25 -1.66 -9.49
CA PHE A 161 -17.95 -1.09 -10.81
C PHE A 161 -17.31 0.30 -10.68
N GLY A 162 -17.84 1.13 -9.77
CA GLY A 162 -17.22 2.42 -9.43
C GLY A 162 -15.76 2.27 -8.99
N GLN A 163 -15.47 1.30 -8.10
CA GLN A 163 -14.10 0.98 -7.70
C GLN A 163 -13.23 0.50 -8.87
N ALA A 164 -13.75 -0.36 -9.76
CA ALA A 164 -13.00 -0.84 -10.91
C ALA A 164 -12.60 0.29 -11.87
N LEU A 165 -13.51 1.25 -12.11
CA LEU A 165 -13.22 2.43 -12.93
C LEU A 165 -12.12 3.30 -12.29
N ALA A 166 -12.23 3.55 -10.99
CA ALA A 166 -11.23 4.33 -10.24
C ALA A 166 -9.84 3.65 -10.24
N ILE A 167 -9.78 2.32 -10.10
CA ILE A 167 -8.52 1.57 -10.17
C ILE A 167 -7.94 1.61 -11.60
N SER A 168 -8.76 1.38 -12.63
CA SER A 168 -8.29 1.36 -14.03
C SER A 168 -7.69 2.70 -14.49
N THR A 169 -8.07 3.79 -13.84
CA THR A 169 -7.62 5.14 -14.17
C THR A 169 -6.45 5.61 -13.31
N GLY A 170 -6.21 4.97 -12.17
CA GLY A 170 -5.16 5.32 -11.21
C GLY A 170 -5.63 6.22 -10.07
N GLU A 171 -6.94 6.55 -9.98
CA GLU A 171 -7.53 7.29 -8.86
C GLU A 171 -7.45 6.49 -7.56
N LYS A 172 -7.61 5.16 -7.64
CA LYS A 172 -7.50 4.21 -6.53
C LYS A 172 -6.43 3.17 -6.81
N LEU A 173 -5.84 2.63 -5.75
CA LEU A 173 -4.86 1.54 -5.86
C LEU A 173 -5.54 0.19 -5.67
N PHE A 174 -4.95 -0.88 -6.20
CA PHE A 174 -5.35 -2.23 -5.80
C PHE A 174 -4.57 -2.63 -4.55
N TYR A 175 -5.28 -2.89 -3.45
CA TYR A 175 -4.69 -3.38 -2.20
C TYR A 175 -4.91 -4.90 -2.08
N PRO A 176 -3.89 -5.73 -2.34
CA PRO A 176 -4.01 -7.17 -2.15
C PRO A 176 -4.00 -7.52 -0.66
N GLN A 177 -4.49 -8.72 -0.34
CA GLN A 177 -4.26 -9.36 0.96
C GLN A 177 -2.77 -9.74 1.05
N GLN A 178 -2.09 -9.32 2.13
CA GLN A 178 -0.68 -9.59 2.42
C GLN A 178 -0.48 -10.05 3.89
N PRO A 179 -1.10 -11.17 4.32
CA PRO A 179 -0.93 -11.66 5.68
C PRO A 179 0.53 -12.08 5.93
N SER A 180 1.05 -11.74 7.11
CA SER A 180 2.47 -11.95 7.43
C SER A 180 2.84 -13.36 7.91
N LYS A 181 1.86 -14.23 8.21
CA LYS A 181 2.12 -15.59 8.73
C LYS A 181 1.50 -16.70 7.90
N PHE A 182 0.25 -16.56 7.45
CA PHE A 182 -0.41 -17.60 6.67
C PHE A 182 -1.40 -16.99 5.67
N PHE A 183 -1.28 -17.41 4.42
CA PHE A 183 -2.16 -17.02 3.32
C PHE A 183 -2.97 -18.23 2.86
N PHE A 184 -4.30 -18.11 2.93
CA PHE A 184 -5.25 -19.06 2.36
C PHE A 184 -5.73 -18.54 1.00
N PRO A 185 -5.57 -19.30 -0.08
CA PRO A 185 -5.89 -18.83 -1.42
C PRO A 185 -7.41 -18.72 -1.67
N GLU A 186 -7.78 -18.03 -2.75
CA GLU A 186 -9.15 -17.97 -3.29
C GLU A 186 -10.21 -17.31 -2.36
N LEU A 187 -9.79 -16.61 -1.31
CA LEU A 187 -10.67 -15.74 -0.53
C LEU A 187 -10.89 -14.39 -1.24
N PRO A 188 -12.12 -13.84 -1.22
CA PRO A 188 -12.42 -12.59 -1.89
C PRO A 188 -11.72 -11.41 -1.21
N HIS A 189 -11.21 -10.48 -2.02
CA HIS A 189 -10.60 -9.23 -1.58
C HIS A 189 -11.69 -8.21 -1.23
N VAL A 190 -12.09 -8.18 0.03
CA VAL A 190 -13.13 -7.29 0.56
C VAL A 190 -12.52 -6.49 1.71
N GLN A 191 -12.53 -5.16 1.60
CA GLN A 191 -11.93 -4.27 2.59
C GLN A 191 -12.76 -4.26 3.88
N PHE A 192 -14.05 -3.90 3.76
CA PHE A 192 -15.03 -3.93 4.83
C PHE A 192 -16.19 -4.85 4.48
N PHE A 193 -16.67 -5.57 5.48
CA PHE A 193 -17.88 -6.37 5.40
C PHE A 193 -19.01 -5.65 6.12
N GLU A 194 -20.22 -5.75 5.58
CA GLU A 194 -21.37 -5.11 6.20
C GLU A 194 -21.90 -5.97 7.35
N PRO A 195 -22.17 -5.40 8.55
CA PRO A 195 -22.74 -6.15 9.67
C PRO A 195 -24.01 -6.94 9.31
N GLY A 196 -24.81 -6.42 8.37
CA GLY A 196 -26.02 -7.09 7.88
C GLY A 196 -25.79 -8.46 7.23
N ASP A 197 -24.57 -8.74 6.76
CA ASP A 197 -24.20 -10.03 6.18
C ASP A 197 -23.95 -11.12 7.24
N PHE A 198 -23.92 -10.75 8.53
CA PHE A 198 -23.63 -11.64 9.64
C PHE A 198 -24.82 -11.78 10.59
N PRO A 199 -25.39 -12.99 10.75
CA PRO A 199 -26.56 -13.22 11.61
C PRO A 199 -26.35 -12.82 13.09
N TRP A 200 -25.12 -12.83 13.57
CA TRP A 200 -24.76 -12.50 14.96
C TRP A 200 -24.56 -11.01 15.22
N ALA A 201 -24.32 -10.19 14.18
CA ALA A 201 -23.84 -8.82 14.35
C ALA A 201 -24.89 -7.90 14.97
N LEU A 202 -26.16 -8.00 14.54
CA LEU A 202 -27.25 -7.16 15.09
C LEU A 202 -27.47 -7.43 16.58
N SER A 203 -27.40 -8.71 17.00
CA SER A 203 -27.52 -9.08 18.42
C SER A 203 -26.36 -8.54 19.24
N LEU A 204 -25.13 -8.56 18.71
CA LEU A 204 -23.97 -7.97 19.38
C LEU A 204 -24.09 -6.45 19.51
N GLN A 205 -24.49 -5.74 18.45
CA GLN A 205 -24.71 -4.29 18.50
C GLN A 205 -25.80 -3.92 19.51
N ALA A 206 -26.89 -4.70 19.58
CA ALA A 206 -27.93 -4.49 20.58
C ALA A 206 -27.42 -4.70 22.02
N ALA A 207 -26.36 -5.47 22.21
CA ALA A 207 -25.71 -5.73 23.49
C ALA A 207 -24.60 -4.71 23.84
N THR A 208 -24.44 -3.63 23.07
CA THR A 208 -23.44 -2.58 23.34
C THR A 208 -23.57 -1.99 24.74
N GLY A 209 -24.79 -1.68 25.18
CA GLY A 209 -25.04 -1.05 26.49
C GLY A 209 -24.48 -1.86 27.67
N PRO A 210 -24.83 -3.16 27.80
CA PRO A 210 -24.21 -4.05 28.80
C PRO A 210 -22.67 -4.08 28.76
N ILE A 211 -22.07 -4.18 27.57
CA ILE A 211 -20.61 -4.24 27.39
C ILE A 211 -19.96 -2.90 27.82
N GLN A 212 -20.54 -1.77 27.40
CA GLN A 212 -20.10 -0.44 27.83
C GLN A 212 -20.20 -0.29 29.35
N HIS A 213 -21.26 -0.81 29.97
CA HIS A 213 -21.44 -0.72 31.41
C HIS A 213 -20.34 -1.46 32.19
N GLU A 214 -20.00 -2.69 31.79
CA GLU A 214 -18.89 -3.44 32.42
C GLU A 214 -17.54 -2.73 32.23
N LEU A 215 -17.29 -2.20 31.03
CA LEU A 215 -16.09 -1.40 30.77
C LEU A 215 -16.02 -0.15 31.66
N GLN A 216 -17.11 0.59 31.81
CA GLN A 216 -17.16 1.76 32.69
C GLN A 216 -16.90 1.40 34.15
N GLN A 217 -17.45 0.27 34.64
CA GLN A 217 -17.16 -0.22 35.99
C GLN A 217 -15.69 -0.58 36.17
N ALA A 218 -15.07 -1.23 35.18
CA ALA A 218 -13.66 -1.58 35.23
C ALA A 218 -12.76 -0.34 35.20
N LEU A 219 -13.07 0.64 34.34
CA LEU A 219 -12.37 1.92 34.29
C LEU A 219 -12.47 2.69 35.62
N ALA A 220 -13.64 2.67 36.27
CA ALA A 220 -13.83 3.30 37.59
C ALA A 220 -13.07 2.61 38.73
N ARG A 221 -12.52 1.41 38.50
CA ARG A 221 -11.66 0.66 39.43
C ARG A 221 -10.17 0.75 39.05
N ASP A 222 -9.82 1.68 38.16
CA ASP A 222 -8.45 1.91 37.67
C ASP A 222 -7.82 0.66 37.01
N ILE A 223 -8.61 -0.07 36.22
CA ILE A 223 -8.09 -1.21 35.48
C ILE A 223 -6.92 -0.81 34.56
N THR A 224 -5.86 -1.60 34.59
CA THR A 224 -4.63 -1.31 33.83
C THR A 224 -4.71 -1.93 32.44
N PHE A 225 -4.48 -1.10 31.41
CA PHE A 225 -4.23 -1.58 30.05
C PHE A 225 -2.73 -1.86 29.91
N ALA A 226 -2.38 -3.04 29.42
CA ALA A 226 -1.00 -3.36 29.04
C ALA A 226 -0.70 -2.77 27.66
N PRO A 227 0.57 -2.52 27.29
CA PRO A 227 0.91 -2.13 25.93
C PRO A 227 0.45 -3.18 24.92
N TYR A 228 -0.20 -2.75 23.83
CA TYR A 228 -0.71 -3.66 22.78
C TYR A 228 0.43 -4.38 22.03
N LEU A 229 1.52 -3.67 21.76
CA LEU A 229 2.74 -4.23 21.19
C LEU A 229 3.75 -4.46 22.31
N GLU A 230 3.85 -5.69 22.81
CA GLU A 230 4.84 -6.05 23.82
C GLU A 230 6.25 -6.09 23.21
N GLU A 231 7.22 -5.40 23.83
CA GLU A 231 8.61 -5.50 23.41
C GLU A 231 9.16 -6.91 23.63
N ASN A 232 9.43 -7.65 22.55
CA ASN A 232 10.23 -8.86 22.61
C ASN A 232 11.68 -8.55 22.22
N LYS A 233 12.57 -8.47 23.21
CA LYS A 233 14.00 -8.15 23.02
C LYS A 233 14.78 -9.23 22.26
N ASP A 234 14.22 -10.43 22.15
CA ASP A 234 14.86 -11.59 21.50
C ASP A 234 14.42 -11.75 20.03
N LEU A 235 13.49 -10.92 19.54
CA LEU A 235 13.02 -10.93 18.16
C LEU A 235 13.46 -9.67 17.39
N PRO A 236 13.82 -9.79 16.10
CA PRO A 236 14.16 -8.64 15.29
C PRO A 236 12.94 -7.72 15.10
N ARG A 237 13.14 -6.41 15.32
CA ARG A 237 12.12 -5.37 15.09
C ARG A 237 11.78 -5.32 13.59
N ALA A 238 10.54 -5.64 13.24
CA ALA A 238 10.09 -5.66 11.84
C ALA A 238 9.52 -4.31 11.37
N SER A 239 9.17 -3.39 12.27
CA SER A 239 8.66 -2.05 11.92
C SER A 239 9.24 -0.96 12.83
N SER A 240 9.33 0.26 12.28
CA SER A 240 9.92 1.46 12.89
C SER A 240 8.91 2.33 13.66
N ALA A 241 7.81 1.77 14.17
CA ALA A 241 6.80 2.58 14.85
C ALA A 241 7.08 2.69 16.35
N ASP A 242 7.04 3.92 16.88
CA ASP A 242 7.19 4.32 18.29
C ASP A 242 6.10 3.78 19.25
N LEU A 243 5.33 2.78 18.82
CA LEU A 243 4.22 2.19 19.58
C LEU A 243 4.61 0.92 20.36
N TRP A 244 5.80 0.36 20.15
CA TRP A 244 6.30 -0.78 20.93
C TRP A 244 6.48 -0.40 22.40
N GLY A 245 5.79 -1.11 23.29
CA GLY A 245 5.81 -0.83 24.73
C GLY A 245 5.19 0.51 25.13
N SER A 246 4.48 1.20 24.21
CA SER A 246 3.85 2.48 24.51
C SER A 246 2.51 2.31 25.23
N ASP A 247 2.28 3.12 26.26
CA ASP A 247 0.99 3.24 26.93
C ASP A 247 -0.09 3.91 26.05
N ASP A 248 0.31 4.49 24.92
CA ASP A 248 -0.58 5.24 24.02
C ASP A 248 -1.46 4.33 23.19
N TRP A 249 -1.08 3.06 23.07
CA TRP A 249 -1.92 2.00 22.53
C TRP A 249 -2.02 0.85 23.54
N GLY A 250 -3.07 0.88 24.35
CA GLY A 250 -3.32 -0.07 25.42
C GLY A 250 -4.26 -1.21 25.04
N ALA A 251 -4.02 -2.39 25.58
CA ALA A 251 -4.82 -3.59 25.44
C ALA A 251 -5.25 -4.14 26.80
N LEU A 252 -6.52 -4.53 26.90
CA LEU A 252 -7.05 -5.29 28.02
C LEU A 252 -7.63 -6.60 27.48
N TYR A 253 -6.82 -7.66 27.49
CA TYR A 253 -7.14 -8.96 26.87
C TYR A 253 -8.07 -9.81 27.74
N LEU A 254 -9.29 -10.04 27.25
CA LEU A 254 -10.20 -11.07 27.76
C LEU A 254 -9.78 -12.46 27.26
N TRP A 255 -9.42 -12.56 25.98
CA TRP A 255 -8.74 -13.72 25.41
C TRP A 255 -7.45 -13.27 24.75
N GLN A 256 -6.35 -13.96 25.03
CA GLN A 256 -5.07 -13.73 24.38
C GLN A 256 -4.55 -15.06 23.82
N ASP A 257 -4.23 -15.10 22.54
CA ASP A 257 -3.78 -16.32 21.86
C ASP A 257 -4.74 -17.52 22.06
N GLY A 258 -6.04 -17.27 22.16
CA GLY A 258 -7.05 -18.31 22.40
C GLY A 258 -7.20 -18.78 23.85
N GLU A 259 -6.43 -18.22 24.80
CA GLU A 259 -6.59 -18.49 26.23
C GLU A 259 -7.42 -17.40 26.91
N LEU A 260 -8.45 -17.81 27.65
CA LEU A 260 -9.31 -16.90 28.42
C LEU A 260 -8.61 -16.46 29.71
N ASN A 261 -8.47 -15.16 29.90
CA ASN A 261 -8.09 -14.58 31.18
C ASN A 261 -9.29 -14.68 32.15
N ARG A 262 -9.31 -15.74 32.98
CA ARG A 262 -10.44 -16.04 33.88
C ARG A 262 -10.68 -14.96 34.92
N GLU A 263 -9.61 -14.42 35.51
CA GLU A 263 -9.71 -13.36 36.53
C GLU A 263 -10.34 -12.10 35.94
N LEU A 264 -9.94 -11.73 34.72
CA LEU A 264 -10.54 -10.61 34.04
C LEU A 264 -11.97 -10.91 33.59
N ALA A 265 -12.24 -12.10 33.05
CA ALA A 265 -13.58 -12.50 32.59
C ALA A 265 -14.62 -12.46 33.71
N GLU A 266 -14.24 -12.72 34.96
CA GLU A 266 -15.11 -12.56 36.14
C GLU A 266 -15.58 -11.11 36.34
N GLN A 267 -14.85 -10.12 35.83
CA GLN A 267 -15.22 -8.69 35.86
C GLN A 267 -16.08 -8.28 34.66
N PHE A 268 -16.15 -9.11 33.62
CA PHE A 268 -16.89 -8.85 32.38
C PHE A 268 -17.87 -10.00 32.04
N PRO A 269 -18.71 -10.47 32.98
CA PRO A 269 -19.51 -11.68 32.80
C PRO A 269 -20.48 -11.63 31.62
N GLU A 270 -21.16 -10.51 31.38
CA GLU A 270 -22.07 -10.38 30.23
C GLU A 270 -21.29 -10.31 28.92
N THR A 271 -20.20 -9.53 28.87
CA THR A 271 -19.34 -9.46 27.69
C THR A 271 -18.80 -10.85 27.34
N THR A 272 -18.27 -11.59 28.31
CA THR A 272 -17.78 -12.96 28.13
C THR A 272 -18.89 -13.90 27.66
N ARG A 273 -20.09 -13.82 28.23
CA ARG A 273 -21.24 -14.65 27.82
C ARG A 273 -21.64 -14.39 26.37
N ILE A 274 -21.74 -13.11 25.96
CA ILE A 274 -22.09 -12.71 24.60
C ILE A 274 -21.03 -13.19 23.61
N LEU A 275 -19.74 -12.96 23.91
CA LEU A 275 -18.63 -13.33 23.03
C LEU A 275 -18.53 -14.85 22.82
N ALA A 276 -18.88 -15.66 23.82
CA ALA A 276 -18.87 -17.11 23.73
C ALA A 276 -19.87 -17.67 22.70
N GLU A 277 -20.88 -16.89 22.30
CA GLU A 277 -21.88 -17.26 21.28
C GLU A 277 -21.44 -16.90 19.85
N LEU A 278 -20.35 -16.12 19.69
CA LEU A 278 -19.87 -15.67 18.40
C LEU A 278 -19.05 -16.75 17.67
N PRO A 279 -18.97 -16.70 16.33
CA PRO A 279 -18.14 -17.63 15.54
C PRO A 279 -16.65 -17.23 15.60
N LEU A 280 -16.09 -17.17 16.81
CA LEU A 280 -14.71 -16.76 17.05
C LEU A 280 -13.72 -17.67 16.28
N ALA A 281 -12.65 -17.05 15.78
CA ALA A 281 -11.57 -17.74 15.06
C ALA A 281 -10.69 -18.53 16.04
N VAL A 282 -11.13 -19.70 16.50
CA VAL A 282 -10.37 -20.48 17.50
C VAL A 282 -9.21 -21.23 16.87
N ILE A 283 -7.98 -20.76 17.12
CA ILE A 283 -6.72 -21.40 16.76
C ILE A 283 -5.92 -21.58 18.05
N PRO A 284 -5.70 -22.82 18.53
CA PRO A 284 -5.02 -23.08 19.79
C PRO A 284 -3.68 -22.34 19.89
N GLY A 285 -3.56 -21.50 20.91
CA GLY A 285 -2.38 -20.68 21.10
C GLY A 285 -2.22 -19.58 20.05
N ALA A 286 -3.21 -19.09 19.33
CA ALA A 286 -2.97 -17.93 18.45
C ALA A 286 -4.18 -17.02 18.29
N SER A 287 -5.38 -17.58 18.41
CA SER A 287 -6.63 -16.89 18.15
C SER A 287 -7.75 -17.63 18.90
N PRO A 288 -8.83 -16.97 19.34
CA PRO A 288 -9.07 -15.54 19.19
C PRO A 288 -8.20 -14.71 20.15
N ASN A 289 -7.81 -13.54 19.69
CA ASN A 289 -7.63 -12.41 20.58
C ASN A 289 -8.96 -11.68 20.72
N VAL A 290 -9.34 -11.41 21.96
CA VAL A 290 -10.49 -10.57 22.29
C VAL A 290 -10.07 -9.59 23.37
N LEU A 291 -10.15 -8.30 23.09
CA LEU A 291 -9.62 -7.27 23.97
C LEU A 291 -10.39 -5.95 23.88
N PHE A 292 -10.35 -5.17 24.96
CA PHE A 292 -10.62 -3.75 24.84
C PHE A 292 -9.33 -3.05 24.39
N SER A 293 -9.38 -2.37 23.25
CA SER A 293 -8.27 -1.61 22.69
C SER A 293 -8.49 -0.13 22.93
N ARG A 294 -7.58 0.49 23.69
CA ARG A 294 -7.56 1.91 23.99
C ARG A 294 -6.51 2.60 23.15
N LEU A 295 -6.92 3.62 22.39
CA LEU A 295 -6.01 4.50 21.66
C LEU A 295 -6.08 5.91 22.26
N LYS A 296 -4.96 6.41 22.76
CA LYS A 296 -4.87 7.74 23.38
C LYS A 296 -4.97 8.89 22.35
N PRO A 297 -5.24 10.13 22.80
CA PRO A 297 -5.20 11.34 21.98
C PRO A 297 -3.88 11.53 21.22
N GLY A 298 -3.97 11.95 19.96
CA GLY A 298 -2.82 12.27 19.11
C GLY A 298 -2.02 11.07 18.61
N THR A 299 -2.57 9.86 18.67
CA THR A 299 -1.86 8.63 18.31
C THR A 299 -2.23 8.16 16.90
N ASP A 300 -1.22 7.89 16.08
CA ASP A 300 -1.33 7.27 14.76
C ASP A 300 -0.78 5.84 14.79
N ILE A 301 -1.55 4.87 14.32
CA ILE A 301 -1.10 3.50 14.03
C ILE A 301 -0.78 3.46 12.53
N PRO A 302 0.48 3.27 12.13
CA PRO A 302 0.88 3.35 10.72
C PRO A 302 0.30 2.20 9.89
N PRO A 303 0.36 2.30 8.55
CA PRO A 303 -0.05 1.22 7.65
C PRO A 303 0.63 -0.10 7.97
N HIS A 304 -0.16 -1.15 8.16
CA HIS A 304 0.33 -2.50 8.45
C HIS A 304 -0.64 -3.57 7.97
N HIS A 305 -0.24 -4.83 8.15
CA HIS A 305 -1.01 -6.01 7.75
C HIS A 305 -1.12 -6.99 8.91
N GLY A 306 -2.23 -7.72 8.93
CA GLY A 306 -2.54 -8.80 9.84
C GLY A 306 -1.70 -10.04 9.66
N PHE A 307 -1.94 -11.04 10.51
CA PHE A 307 -1.19 -12.30 10.49
C PHE A 307 -1.79 -13.33 9.55
N PHE A 308 -3.12 -13.38 9.46
CA PHE A 308 -3.85 -14.43 8.76
C PHE A 308 -5.00 -13.81 7.98
N ASN A 309 -5.19 -14.21 6.72
CA ASN A 309 -6.37 -13.79 5.94
C ASN A 309 -7.59 -14.72 6.15
N THR A 310 -7.48 -15.71 7.05
CA THR A 310 -8.53 -16.69 7.36
C THR A 310 -9.53 -16.20 8.41
N ARG A 311 -9.33 -14.99 8.94
CA ARG A 311 -10.19 -14.35 9.94
C ARG A 311 -10.57 -12.94 9.51
N LEU A 312 -11.60 -12.39 10.13
CA LEU A 312 -11.95 -10.98 10.09
C LEU A 312 -11.70 -10.37 11.47
N ILE A 313 -11.32 -9.10 11.48
CA ILE A 313 -11.24 -8.31 12.70
C ILE A 313 -12.51 -7.49 12.82
N CYS A 314 -13.12 -7.56 14.00
CA CYS A 314 -14.33 -6.85 14.32
C CYS A 314 -14.04 -5.80 15.40
N HIS A 315 -14.42 -4.55 15.17
CA HIS A 315 -14.38 -3.48 16.16
C HIS A 315 -15.81 -3.11 16.56
N LEU A 316 -16.19 -3.35 17.81
CA LEU A 316 -17.38 -2.78 18.42
C LEU A 316 -16.97 -1.52 19.19
N PRO A 317 -17.32 -0.30 18.74
CA PRO A 317 -16.88 0.92 19.41
C PRO A 317 -17.69 1.18 20.67
N LEU A 318 -17.00 1.50 21.77
CA LEU A 318 -17.59 1.62 23.10
C LEU A 318 -17.41 3.01 23.71
N VAL A 319 -16.29 3.66 23.42
CA VAL A 319 -16.03 5.06 23.80
C VAL A 319 -15.45 5.73 22.56
N VAL A 320 -16.21 6.63 21.94
CA VAL A 320 -15.80 7.30 20.70
C VAL A 320 -15.92 8.82 20.87
N PRO A 321 -14.79 9.52 21.09
CA PRO A 321 -14.79 10.97 21.10
C PRO A 321 -15.20 11.55 19.74
N GLU A 322 -15.80 12.74 19.76
CA GLU A 322 -16.01 13.53 18.54
C GLU A 322 -14.66 13.77 17.85
N ASN A 323 -14.64 13.66 16.52
CA ASN A 323 -13.45 13.85 15.69
C ASN A 323 -12.26 12.95 16.08
N CYS A 324 -12.51 11.75 16.63
CA CYS A 324 -11.42 10.83 16.96
C CYS A 324 -10.67 10.32 15.73
N GLY A 325 -11.25 10.27 14.55
CA GLY A 325 -10.55 9.80 13.34
C GLY A 325 -11.17 8.54 12.76
N GLU A 326 -10.39 7.82 11.96
CA GLU A 326 -10.91 6.75 11.09
C GLU A 326 -10.03 5.51 11.11
N LEU A 327 -10.62 4.40 10.69
CA LEU A 327 -9.94 3.18 10.27
C LEU A 327 -9.90 3.18 8.74
N ARG A 328 -8.71 3.22 8.15
CA ARG A 328 -8.54 3.00 6.71
C ARG A 328 -8.19 1.54 6.46
N VAL A 329 -8.89 0.90 5.52
CA VAL A 329 -8.57 -0.44 4.99
C VAL A 329 -8.55 -0.33 3.47
N GLY A 330 -7.38 -0.48 2.86
CA GLY A 330 -7.17 -0.23 1.44
C GLY A 330 -7.57 1.20 1.04
N ASN A 331 -8.54 1.34 0.12
CA ASN A 331 -9.04 2.63 -0.38
C ASN A 331 -10.25 3.18 0.39
N GLU A 332 -10.68 2.55 1.48
CA GLU A 332 -11.87 2.96 2.22
C GLU A 332 -11.51 3.34 3.65
N SER A 333 -12.09 4.44 4.13
CA SER A 333 -11.96 4.88 5.51
C SER A 333 -13.35 4.95 6.16
N ARG A 334 -13.47 4.43 7.38
CA ARG A 334 -14.70 4.47 8.17
C ARG A 334 -14.42 5.05 9.55
N GLN A 335 -15.29 5.96 9.99
CA GLN A 335 -15.30 6.48 11.36
C GLN A 335 -15.91 5.44 12.30
N TRP A 336 -15.40 5.39 13.53
CA TRP A 336 -16.09 4.67 14.59
C TRP A 336 -17.34 5.43 15.03
N ARG A 337 -18.38 4.68 15.37
CA ARG A 337 -19.60 5.18 16.00
C ARG A 337 -19.98 4.21 17.10
N GLU A 338 -20.32 4.72 18.27
CA GLU A 338 -20.64 3.86 19.41
C GLU A 338 -21.75 2.87 19.07
N GLY A 339 -21.48 1.59 19.30
CA GLY A 339 -22.41 0.49 19.00
C GLY A 339 -22.57 0.12 17.53
N GLU A 340 -21.90 0.79 16.60
CA GLU A 340 -21.89 0.41 15.18
C GLU A 340 -20.64 -0.41 14.87
N LEU A 341 -20.85 -1.68 14.51
CA LEU A 341 -19.78 -2.64 14.30
C LEU A 341 -19.05 -2.35 12.98
N LEU A 342 -17.72 -2.34 13.03
CA LEU A 342 -16.88 -2.41 11.83
C LEU A 342 -16.30 -3.82 11.73
N ILE A 343 -16.40 -4.43 10.54
CA ILE A 343 -15.84 -5.75 10.24
C ILE A 343 -14.94 -5.61 9.02
N PHE A 344 -13.69 -6.01 9.11
CA PHE A 344 -12.72 -5.83 8.03
C PHE A 344 -11.71 -6.98 7.93
N ASP A 345 -11.08 -7.07 6.76
CA ASP A 345 -9.97 -7.98 6.49
C ASP A 345 -8.65 -7.28 6.84
N ASP A 346 -8.07 -7.62 8.00
CA ASP A 346 -6.80 -7.03 8.46
C ASP A 346 -5.60 -7.50 7.63
N SER A 347 -5.75 -8.52 6.79
CA SER A 347 -4.68 -8.90 5.88
C SER A 347 -4.53 -7.92 4.71
N ILE A 348 -5.51 -7.04 4.47
CA ILE A 348 -5.37 -5.88 3.58
C ILE A 348 -4.71 -4.74 4.36
N GLU A 349 -3.86 -3.95 3.71
CA GLU A 349 -3.18 -2.81 4.37
C GLU A 349 -4.20 -1.92 5.08
N HIS A 350 -3.95 -1.65 6.36
CA HIS A 350 -4.81 -0.82 7.17
C HIS A 350 -4.03 0.04 8.17
N GLU A 351 -4.63 1.15 8.56
CA GLU A 351 -4.11 2.09 9.54
C GLU A 351 -5.27 2.71 10.33
N ALA A 352 -4.97 3.26 11.49
CA ALA A 352 -5.98 3.84 12.38
C ALA A 352 -5.38 4.97 13.20
N TRP A 353 -6.16 5.99 13.50
CA TRP A 353 -5.69 7.11 14.32
C TRP A 353 -6.71 7.56 15.35
N ASN A 354 -6.22 8.24 16.39
CA ASN A 354 -7.02 9.01 17.32
C ASN A 354 -6.54 10.48 17.38
N HIS A 355 -7.17 11.38 16.62
CA HIS A 355 -6.82 12.82 16.61
C HIS A 355 -7.74 13.67 17.52
N SER A 356 -8.55 13.04 18.36
CA SER A 356 -9.32 13.76 19.39
C SER A 356 -8.48 14.11 20.61
N ASP A 357 -9.11 14.74 21.60
CA ASP A 357 -8.55 15.09 22.90
C ASP A 357 -8.85 14.07 24.01
N ARG A 358 -9.51 12.95 23.68
CA ARG A 358 -9.88 11.90 24.63
C ARG A 358 -9.52 10.50 24.13
N ASP A 359 -9.47 9.54 25.04
CA ASP A 359 -9.26 8.14 24.69
C ASP A 359 -10.41 7.60 23.83
N ARG A 360 -10.07 6.82 22.80
CA ARG A 360 -11.01 5.99 22.06
C ARG A 360 -10.87 4.55 22.54
N ILE A 361 -11.98 3.90 22.90
CA ILE A 361 -11.98 2.49 23.30
C ILE A 361 -12.94 1.69 22.41
N VAL A 362 -12.42 0.62 21.81
CA VAL A 362 -13.18 -0.34 21.01
C VAL A 362 -12.97 -1.74 21.56
N LEU A 363 -13.99 -2.60 21.52
CA LEU A 363 -13.82 -4.04 21.71
C LEU A 363 -13.41 -4.67 20.39
N ILE A 364 -12.21 -5.26 20.36
CA ILE A 364 -11.67 -5.99 19.22
C ILE A 364 -11.87 -7.48 19.45
N PHE A 365 -12.35 -8.19 18.44
CA PHE A 365 -12.43 -9.65 18.44
C PHE A 365 -12.26 -10.22 17.04
N GLU A 366 -11.88 -11.49 16.98
CA GLU A 366 -11.51 -12.19 15.75
C GLU A 366 -12.55 -13.27 15.42
N VAL A 367 -13.14 -13.22 14.22
CA VAL A 367 -14.12 -14.23 13.74
C VAL A 367 -13.60 -14.94 12.50
N TRP A 368 -14.06 -16.18 12.27
CA TRP A 368 -13.73 -16.89 11.03
C TRP A 368 -14.28 -16.16 9.81
N ARG A 369 -13.54 -16.21 8.70
CA ARG A 369 -14.06 -15.84 7.39
C ARG A 369 -15.32 -16.65 7.05
N PRO A 370 -16.42 -15.99 6.61
CA PRO A 370 -17.66 -16.70 6.30
C PRO A 370 -17.49 -17.68 5.14
N GLU A 371 -16.52 -17.46 4.26
CA GLU A 371 -16.22 -18.31 3.10
C GLU A 371 -15.57 -19.65 3.47
N LEU A 372 -14.98 -19.76 4.66
CA LEU A 372 -14.33 -21.00 5.10
C LEU A 372 -15.36 -22.02 5.59
N SER A 373 -15.29 -23.22 5.05
CA SER A 373 -16.04 -24.39 5.52
C SER A 373 -15.58 -24.84 6.91
N ALA A 374 -16.42 -25.59 7.61
CA ALA A 374 -16.06 -26.16 8.90
C ALA A 374 -14.82 -27.07 8.82
N ALA A 375 -14.65 -27.80 7.71
CA ALA A 375 -13.50 -28.67 7.49
C ALA A 375 -12.20 -27.85 7.31
N GLU A 376 -12.25 -26.75 6.56
CA GLU A 376 -11.11 -25.83 6.40
C GLU A 376 -10.75 -25.18 7.72
N ARG A 377 -11.73 -24.66 8.48
CA ARG A 377 -11.49 -24.07 9.81
C ARG A 377 -10.78 -25.06 10.74
N ALA A 378 -11.23 -26.33 10.77
CA ALA A 378 -10.59 -27.36 11.57
C ALA A 378 -9.14 -27.66 11.10
N ALA A 379 -8.92 -27.78 9.79
CA ALA A 379 -7.59 -28.03 9.22
C ALA A 379 -6.61 -26.87 9.47
N ILE A 380 -7.07 -25.63 9.26
CA ILE A 380 -6.30 -24.40 9.52
C ILE A 380 -5.93 -24.31 11.00
N SER A 381 -6.90 -24.54 11.89
CA SER A 381 -6.67 -24.51 13.34
C SER A 381 -5.63 -25.54 13.77
N ALA A 382 -5.73 -26.77 13.26
CA ALA A 382 -4.76 -27.82 13.54
C ALA A 382 -3.37 -27.46 13.00
N LEU A 383 -3.28 -27.00 11.75
CA LEU A 383 -2.01 -26.63 11.11
C LEU A 383 -1.30 -25.50 11.86
N LEU A 384 -2.00 -24.40 12.12
CA LEU A 384 -1.42 -23.25 12.79
C LEU A 384 -1.07 -23.55 14.26
N GLY A 385 -1.87 -24.38 14.93
CA GLY A 385 -1.55 -24.91 16.25
C GLY A 385 -0.26 -25.74 16.24
N MET A 386 -0.08 -26.64 15.26
CA MET A 386 1.15 -27.44 15.10
C MET A 386 2.38 -26.56 14.82
N ILE A 387 2.26 -25.56 13.94
CA ILE A 387 3.35 -24.63 13.62
C ILE A 387 3.81 -23.90 14.89
N ARG A 388 2.86 -23.45 15.74
CA ARG A 388 3.23 -22.77 16.99
C ARG A 388 3.83 -23.72 18.02
N GLY A 389 3.29 -24.95 18.15
CA GLY A 389 3.86 -25.98 19.01
C GLY A 389 5.32 -26.29 18.65
N TYR A 390 5.61 -26.43 17.36
CA TYR A 390 6.97 -26.60 16.85
C TYR A 390 7.87 -25.42 17.20
N ALA A 391 7.41 -24.18 17.00
CA ALA A 391 8.16 -22.98 17.35
C ALA A 391 8.49 -22.86 18.85
N ARG A 392 7.68 -23.48 19.72
CA ARG A 392 7.87 -23.54 21.18
C ARG A 392 8.71 -24.73 21.65
N GLY A 393 9.25 -25.54 20.73
CA GLY A 393 10.07 -26.71 21.06
C GLY A 393 9.28 -27.88 21.64
N GLN A 394 7.95 -27.92 21.45
CA GLN A 394 7.13 -29.07 21.78
C GLN A 394 7.23 -30.06 20.62
N SER A 395 8.09 -31.08 20.78
CA SER A 395 8.30 -32.18 19.82
C SER A 395 7.41 -33.37 20.11
#